data_AF-A0A9Q9M7Q8-F1
#
_entry.id   AF-A0A9Q9M7Q8-F1
#
_cell.length_a   1.000
_cell.length_b   1.000
_cell.length_c   1.000
_cell.angle_alpha   90.00
_cell.angle_beta   90.00
_cell.angle_gamma   90.00
#
_symmetry.space_group_name_H-M   'P 1'
#
loop_
_entity.id
_entity.type
_entity.pdbx_description
1 polymer ?
#
loop_
_entity_poly.entity_id
_entity_poly.type
_entity_poly.pdbx_seq_one_letter_code
_entity_poly.pdbx_strand_id
1 'polypeptide(L)'
;MPEVSDYTALLAYTSNSSLRWNSLADPGTQTVVTYSFVDSGDLGDAADDPYGASSYWSFNSTQRDYFRLALAEFEEASGVLFVETDGPAMINAFGYNGGSAAGWADLAWSTSYSTNEGELAIKSSNMAPGSYGYETVLHEIGHALGLEHPHDGDTTLADHLDDQEHTVMTYNYAGYNVTELGTFDVQALTHLYGETGSTAGWRAYANTAGDVVIKASSRAETVLATGQDTKIYARGGEDTVIGREADDRLFGGGGADTLTGGYGEDRLAGGKGSDVLIGGLDETDYSGAYGEDDFLKGNGGRDTLFGGQGDDRLIGGNGKDRLVGGEGSDVLTGGKHADVFVFVSADYWEDEVITDFGRGDDRIEFSDTSVEEFGDLTITQVNGNTLIGFFGSHEIELTGYTGTLTEDHFLFT
;
A
#
# COMPACT_ATOMS: atom_id res chain seq x y z
N MET A 1 -33.32 -4.38 14.37
CA MET A 1 -31.88 -4.62 14.62
C MET A 1 -31.67 -4.56 16.12
N PRO A 2 -30.65 -5.23 16.70
CA PRO A 2 -30.30 -5.04 18.11
C PRO A 2 -29.97 -3.56 18.37
N GLU A 3 -30.50 -3.02 19.46
CA GLU A 3 -30.23 -1.66 19.88
C GLU A 3 -28.95 -1.60 20.74
N VAL A 4 -28.07 -0.65 20.47
CA VAL A 4 -26.85 -0.39 21.23
C VAL A 4 -26.82 1.05 21.74
N SER A 5 -25.90 1.35 22.65
CA SER A 5 -25.75 2.69 23.25
C SER A 5 -24.32 3.21 23.15
N ASP A 6 -23.62 2.79 22.09
CA ASP A 6 -22.25 3.14 21.79
C ASP A 6 -22.05 3.30 20.27
N TYR A 7 -20.84 3.70 19.88
CA TYR A 7 -20.44 3.99 18.52
C TYR A 7 -20.50 2.80 17.56
N THR A 8 -20.69 1.56 18.04
CA THR A 8 -20.66 0.37 17.19
C THR A 8 -21.79 0.34 16.16
N ALA A 9 -22.89 1.06 16.41
CA ALA A 9 -23.97 1.29 15.44
C ALA A 9 -23.54 2.06 14.19
N LEU A 10 -22.36 2.68 14.19
CA LEU A 10 -21.86 3.47 13.05
C LEU A 10 -20.87 2.67 12.19
N LEU A 11 -20.51 1.44 12.55
CA LEU A 11 -19.38 0.72 11.94
C LEU A 11 -19.82 -0.18 10.79
N ALA A 12 -19.79 0.36 9.56
CA ALA A 12 -20.18 -0.38 8.36
C ALA A 12 -19.36 -1.67 8.15
N TYR A 13 -18.08 -1.68 8.56
CA TYR A 13 -17.19 -2.83 8.36
C TYR A 13 -17.62 -4.11 9.11
N THR A 14 -18.51 -4.00 10.09
CA THR A 14 -19.06 -5.15 10.82
C THR A 14 -19.84 -6.09 9.90
N SER A 15 -20.45 -5.54 8.85
CA SER A 15 -21.14 -6.29 7.79
C SER A 15 -20.17 -6.84 6.72
N ASN A 16 -19.08 -6.12 6.46
CA ASN A 16 -18.04 -6.48 5.51
C ASN A 16 -16.71 -5.77 5.81
N SER A 17 -15.65 -6.54 6.10
CA SER A 17 -14.35 -6.02 6.50
C SER A 17 -13.67 -5.09 5.48
N SER A 18 -14.11 -5.11 4.22
CA SER A 18 -13.63 -4.22 3.16
C SER A 18 -14.14 -2.78 3.27
N LEU A 19 -15.16 -2.49 4.09
CA LEU A 19 -15.80 -1.17 4.18
C LEU A 19 -15.00 -0.14 5.02
N ARG A 20 -13.69 -0.08 4.80
CA ARG A 20 -12.74 0.86 5.42
C ARG A 20 -11.47 0.93 4.58
N TRP A 21 -10.79 2.07 4.59
CA TRP A 21 -9.61 2.26 3.73
C TRP A 21 -8.38 1.45 4.15
N ASN A 22 -8.28 1.06 5.42
CA ASN A 22 -7.17 0.31 5.98
C ASN A 22 -7.48 -1.20 6.13
N SER A 23 -8.32 -1.76 5.25
CA SER A 23 -8.83 -3.14 5.35
C SER A 23 -7.76 -4.23 5.50
N LEU A 24 -6.55 -3.96 5.00
CA LEU A 24 -5.35 -4.80 5.03
C LEU A 24 -4.65 -4.86 6.40
N ALA A 25 -4.97 -3.96 7.32
CA ALA A 25 -4.40 -3.88 8.66
C ALA A 25 -5.50 -4.03 9.71
N ASP A 26 -5.13 -4.21 10.98
CA ASP A 26 -6.13 -4.26 12.06
C ASP A 26 -6.89 -2.93 12.18
N PRO A 27 -8.17 -2.93 12.61
CA PRO A 27 -8.84 -1.70 13.02
C PRO A 27 -8.01 -0.97 14.07
N GLY A 28 -7.88 0.34 13.91
CA GLY A 28 -7.03 1.19 14.75
C GLY A 28 -5.68 1.53 14.10
N THR A 29 -5.36 0.96 12.94
CA THR A 29 -4.18 1.34 12.15
C THR A 29 -4.44 2.63 11.36
N GLN A 30 -3.56 3.61 11.51
CA GLN A 30 -3.57 4.87 10.76
C GLN A 30 -3.55 4.67 9.24
N THR A 31 -4.08 5.64 8.51
CA THR A 31 -4.13 5.56 7.04
C THR A 31 -4.00 6.92 6.38
N VAL A 32 -3.44 6.93 5.18
CA VAL A 32 -3.52 8.06 4.26
C VAL A 32 -4.71 7.83 3.33
N VAL A 33 -5.50 8.87 3.09
CA VAL A 33 -6.65 8.85 2.16
C VAL A 33 -6.45 9.95 1.13
N THR A 34 -6.43 9.59 -0.15
CA THR A 34 -6.39 10.61 -1.21
C THR A 34 -7.79 11.16 -1.44
N TYR A 35 -7.86 12.46 -1.73
CA TYR A 35 -9.09 13.07 -2.20
C TYR A 35 -8.82 14.02 -3.38
N SER A 36 -9.84 14.26 -4.18
CA SER A 36 -9.79 15.19 -5.29
C SER A 36 -11.05 16.04 -5.35
N PHE A 37 -10.96 17.18 -6.04
CA PHE A 37 -12.13 17.97 -6.42
C PHE A 37 -12.33 17.82 -7.92
N VAL A 38 -13.44 17.19 -8.33
CA VAL A 38 -13.66 16.88 -9.74
C VAL A 38 -13.85 18.19 -10.52
N ASP A 39 -12.98 18.42 -11.50
CA ASP A 39 -13.02 19.62 -12.34
C ASP A 39 -14.11 19.52 -13.41
N SER A 40 -14.55 20.68 -13.91
CA SER A 40 -15.78 20.75 -14.72
C SER A 40 -15.69 19.95 -16.03
N GLY A 41 -14.47 19.66 -16.50
CA GLY A 41 -14.22 18.86 -17.70
C GLY A 41 -14.35 17.36 -17.47
N ASP A 42 -14.25 16.91 -16.21
CA ASP A 42 -14.14 15.50 -15.82
C ASP A 42 -15.41 15.01 -15.09
N LEU A 43 -16.38 15.90 -14.87
CA LEU A 43 -17.68 15.53 -14.30
C LEU A 43 -18.42 14.53 -15.21
N GLY A 44 -18.91 13.45 -14.61
CA GLY A 44 -19.76 12.46 -15.28
C GLY A 44 -21.15 12.97 -15.65
N ASP A 45 -21.96 12.08 -16.23
CA ASP A 45 -23.37 12.35 -16.54
C ASP A 45 -24.25 12.08 -15.31
N ALA A 46 -25.11 13.04 -14.97
CA ALA A 46 -26.06 12.90 -13.87
C ALA A 46 -27.27 12.01 -14.20
N ALA A 47 -27.39 11.52 -15.45
CA ALA A 47 -28.49 10.66 -15.88
C ALA A 47 -28.63 9.37 -15.05
N ASP A 48 -27.52 8.84 -14.55
CA ASP A 48 -27.46 7.62 -13.72
C ASP A 48 -27.27 7.94 -12.22
N ASP A 49 -27.45 9.20 -11.80
CA ASP A 49 -27.30 9.59 -10.39
C ASP A 49 -28.27 8.81 -9.48
N PRO A 50 -27.79 8.22 -8.38
CA PRO A 50 -28.58 7.35 -7.51
C PRO A 50 -29.77 8.05 -6.84
N TYR A 51 -29.74 9.38 -6.74
CA TYR A 51 -30.75 10.18 -6.04
C TYR A 51 -31.47 11.20 -6.95
N GLY A 52 -31.29 11.08 -8.26
CA GLY A 52 -31.98 11.85 -9.30
C GLY A 52 -31.43 13.26 -9.50
N ALA A 53 -30.11 13.45 -9.41
CA ALA A 53 -29.47 14.69 -9.84
C ALA A 53 -29.81 15.03 -11.30
N SER A 54 -29.94 16.33 -11.58
CA SER A 54 -30.17 16.84 -12.93
C SER A 54 -28.88 17.31 -13.63
N SER A 55 -27.81 17.55 -12.85
CA SER A 55 -26.50 17.99 -13.35
C SER A 55 -25.48 18.00 -12.21
N TYR A 56 -24.21 17.77 -12.53
CA TYR A 56 -23.09 17.99 -11.62
C TYR A 56 -22.38 19.33 -11.86
N TRP A 57 -21.67 19.81 -10.85
CA TRP A 57 -20.87 21.05 -10.89
C TRP A 57 -19.65 20.96 -9.98
N SER A 58 -18.56 21.60 -10.37
CA SER A 58 -17.30 21.59 -9.61
C SER A 58 -17.25 22.65 -8.52
N PHE A 59 -16.62 22.33 -7.40
CA PHE A 59 -16.41 23.28 -6.31
C PHE A 59 -15.50 24.43 -6.72
N ASN A 60 -15.91 25.65 -6.40
CA ASN A 60 -15.05 26.84 -6.49
C ASN A 60 -14.04 26.89 -5.34
N SER A 61 -13.08 27.81 -5.40
CA SER A 61 -12.00 27.91 -4.41
C SER A 61 -12.50 28.03 -2.96
N THR A 62 -13.53 28.84 -2.71
CA THR A 62 -14.09 29.02 -1.35
C THR A 62 -14.74 27.73 -0.84
N GLN A 63 -15.43 26.99 -1.70
CA GLN A 63 -16.04 25.71 -1.35
C GLN A 63 -15.00 24.63 -1.05
N ARG A 64 -13.93 24.58 -1.86
CA ARG A 64 -12.77 23.70 -1.62
C ARG A 64 -12.11 24.02 -0.28
N ASP A 65 -11.94 25.29 0.06
CA ASP A 65 -11.40 25.71 1.37
C ASP A 65 -12.28 25.24 2.53
N TYR A 66 -13.60 25.37 2.41
CA TYR A 66 -14.51 24.85 3.43
C TYR A 66 -14.50 23.32 3.53
N PHE A 67 -14.41 22.61 2.41
CA PHE A 67 -14.28 21.16 2.43
C PHE A 67 -12.99 20.72 3.14
N ARG A 68 -11.87 21.41 2.91
CA ARG A 68 -10.62 21.17 3.65
C ARG A 68 -10.74 21.42 5.15
N LEU A 69 -11.52 22.41 5.57
CA LEU A 69 -11.82 22.58 7.00
C LEU A 69 -12.59 21.39 7.55
N ALA A 70 -13.54 20.83 6.81
CA ALA A 70 -14.26 19.63 7.23
C ALA A 70 -13.33 18.42 7.33
N LEU A 71 -12.42 18.21 6.36
CA LEU A 71 -11.41 17.14 6.43
C LEU A 71 -10.50 17.29 7.67
N ALA A 72 -10.13 18.52 8.04
CA ALA A 72 -9.31 18.76 9.22
C ALA A 72 -9.98 18.28 10.52
N GLU A 73 -11.31 18.33 10.64
CA GLU A 73 -12.03 17.77 11.80
C GLU A 73 -11.81 16.25 11.94
N PHE A 74 -11.69 15.53 10.83
CA PHE A 74 -11.41 14.09 10.83
C PHE A 74 -9.94 13.78 11.16
N GLU A 75 -8.99 14.59 10.67
CA GLU A 75 -7.57 14.48 11.04
C GLU A 75 -7.33 14.83 12.53
N GLU A 76 -8.13 15.76 13.09
CA GLU A 76 -8.09 16.11 14.52
C GLU A 76 -8.82 15.09 15.41
N ALA A 77 -9.63 14.20 14.83
CA ALA A 77 -10.35 13.17 15.55
C ALA A 77 -9.68 11.79 15.51
N SER A 78 -8.85 11.51 14.49
CA SER A 78 -8.38 10.13 14.20
C SER A 78 -7.00 10.08 13.54
N GLY A 79 -6.48 8.86 13.33
CA GLY A 79 -5.24 8.60 12.60
C GLY A 79 -5.37 8.65 11.08
N VAL A 80 -6.30 9.44 10.54
CA VAL A 80 -6.41 9.69 9.09
C VAL A 80 -5.57 10.90 8.70
N LEU A 81 -4.90 10.83 7.56
CA LEU A 81 -4.30 11.97 6.87
C LEU A 81 -4.85 12.09 5.45
N PHE A 82 -5.27 13.28 5.06
CA PHE A 82 -5.79 13.53 3.72
C PHE A 82 -4.73 14.12 2.80
N VAL A 83 -4.70 13.62 1.56
CA VAL A 83 -3.81 14.11 0.52
C VAL A 83 -4.63 14.51 -0.70
N GLU A 84 -4.59 15.79 -1.06
CA GLU A 84 -5.23 16.27 -2.29
C GLU A 84 -4.43 15.85 -3.53
N THR A 85 -5.12 15.37 -4.56
CA THR A 85 -4.54 14.94 -5.84
C THR A 85 -5.28 15.56 -7.04
N ASP A 86 -4.60 15.72 -8.17
CA ASP A 86 -5.12 16.36 -9.40
C ASP A 86 -5.92 15.39 -10.32
N GLY A 87 -6.26 14.19 -9.84
CA GLY A 87 -6.95 13.14 -10.61
C GLY A 87 -7.82 12.24 -9.72
N PRO A 88 -8.36 11.13 -10.26
CA PRO A 88 -9.20 10.21 -9.51
C PRO A 88 -8.49 9.76 -8.23
N ALA A 89 -9.20 9.87 -7.12
CA ALA A 89 -8.70 9.62 -5.79
C ALA A 89 -9.60 8.59 -5.09
N MET A 90 -9.23 8.21 -3.87
CA MET A 90 -10.09 7.37 -3.03
C MET A 90 -11.43 8.08 -2.74
N ILE A 91 -11.43 9.42 -2.65
CA ILE A 91 -12.63 10.26 -2.49
C ILE A 91 -12.65 11.36 -3.56
N ASN A 92 -13.65 11.36 -4.43
CA ASN A 92 -13.81 12.34 -5.51
C ASN A 92 -15.01 13.25 -5.21
N ALA A 93 -14.72 14.50 -4.82
CA ALA A 93 -15.74 15.41 -4.33
C ALA A 93 -16.25 16.39 -5.40
N PHE A 94 -17.57 16.49 -5.53
CA PHE A 94 -18.23 17.42 -6.45
C PHE A 94 -19.61 17.85 -5.95
N GLY A 95 -20.22 18.78 -6.66
CA GLY A 95 -21.55 19.28 -6.36
C GLY A 95 -22.61 18.82 -7.36
N TYR A 96 -23.87 18.83 -6.95
CA TYR A 96 -24.98 18.51 -7.86
C TYR A 96 -26.20 19.42 -7.71
N ASN A 97 -27.07 19.40 -8.72
CA ASN A 97 -28.37 20.07 -8.71
C ASN A 97 -29.49 19.05 -8.83
N GLY A 98 -30.68 19.38 -8.34
CA GLY A 98 -31.83 18.48 -8.39
C GLY A 98 -31.82 17.46 -7.26
N GLY A 99 -32.40 16.28 -7.49
CA GLY A 99 -32.45 15.18 -6.52
C GLY A 99 -33.24 15.46 -5.24
N SER A 100 -33.41 14.40 -4.44
CA SER A 100 -34.15 14.46 -3.17
C SER A 100 -33.24 14.53 -1.93
N ALA A 101 -32.00 14.06 -2.02
CA ALA A 101 -31.03 14.08 -0.94
C ALA A 101 -30.35 15.47 -0.80
N ALA A 102 -29.63 15.65 0.31
CA ALA A 102 -28.77 16.82 0.56
C ALA A 102 -27.32 16.55 0.11
N GLY A 103 -26.89 15.31 0.22
CA GLY A 103 -25.62 14.77 -0.23
C GLY A 103 -25.76 13.26 -0.45
N TRP A 104 -24.69 12.65 -0.96
CA TRP A 104 -24.47 11.22 -0.90
C TRP A 104 -22.98 10.91 -1.07
N ALA A 105 -22.52 9.80 -0.53
CA ALA A 105 -21.18 9.28 -0.76
C ALA A 105 -21.17 7.76 -0.91
N ASP A 106 -20.24 7.26 -1.70
CA ASP A 106 -19.87 5.86 -1.65
C ASP A 106 -19.14 5.54 -0.34
N LEU A 107 -19.44 4.37 0.23
CA LEU A 107 -18.68 3.89 1.38
C LEU A 107 -17.24 3.56 0.96
N ALA A 108 -16.30 3.78 1.89
CA ALA A 108 -14.92 3.30 1.73
C ALA A 108 -14.89 1.84 1.32
N TRP A 109 -14.02 1.47 0.37
CA TRP A 109 -13.86 0.08 -0.03
C TRP A 109 -12.41 -0.25 -0.37
N SER A 110 -11.84 -1.20 0.35
CA SER A 110 -10.49 -1.71 0.10
C SER A 110 -10.45 -3.23 0.27
N THR A 111 -9.61 -3.87 -0.53
CA THR A 111 -9.30 -5.30 -0.46
C THR A 111 -7.79 -5.50 -0.46
N SER A 112 -7.33 -6.75 -0.45
CA SER A 112 -5.92 -7.07 -0.65
C SER A 112 -5.37 -6.73 -2.04
N TYR A 113 -6.23 -6.30 -2.95
CA TYR A 113 -5.97 -6.24 -4.39
C TYR A 113 -6.33 -4.91 -5.03
N SER A 114 -7.20 -4.14 -4.38
CA SER A 114 -7.71 -2.89 -4.94
C SER A 114 -8.34 -2.01 -3.87
N THR A 115 -8.22 -0.72 -4.09
CA THR A 115 -8.95 0.35 -3.42
C THR A 115 -9.95 0.93 -4.42
N ASN A 116 -11.18 1.20 -3.98
CA ASN A 116 -12.17 1.82 -4.86
C ASN A 116 -11.92 3.34 -4.99
N GLU A 117 -12.33 3.91 -6.11
CA GLU A 117 -12.52 5.34 -6.30
C GLU A 117 -13.96 5.68 -5.90
N GLY A 118 -14.16 6.26 -4.70
CA GLY A 118 -15.49 6.63 -4.21
C GLY A 118 -15.90 8.03 -4.67
N GLU A 119 -17.19 8.21 -4.97
CA GLU A 119 -17.77 9.53 -5.24
C GLU A 119 -18.39 10.14 -3.98
N LEU A 120 -18.30 11.47 -3.85
CA LEU A 120 -18.92 12.25 -2.79
C LEU A 120 -19.57 13.51 -3.38
N ALA A 121 -20.89 13.56 -3.34
CA ALA A 121 -21.67 14.59 -4.01
C ALA A 121 -22.43 15.48 -2.99
N ILE A 122 -22.26 16.80 -3.11
CA ILE A 122 -22.92 17.78 -2.22
C ILE A 122 -23.90 18.66 -3.01
N LYS A 123 -25.16 18.74 -2.57
CA LYS A 123 -26.15 19.58 -3.24
C LYS A 123 -26.01 21.06 -2.93
N SER A 124 -25.70 21.37 -1.66
CA SER A 124 -25.67 22.75 -1.18
C SER A 124 -24.48 23.50 -1.74
N SER A 125 -24.72 24.66 -2.36
CA SER A 125 -23.64 25.56 -2.76
C SER A 125 -23.06 26.37 -1.58
N ASN A 126 -23.82 26.53 -0.49
CA ASN A 126 -23.33 27.12 0.75
C ASN A 126 -22.77 26.01 1.65
N MET A 127 -21.44 25.97 1.76
CA MET A 127 -20.68 25.00 2.55
C MET A 127 -19.92 25.69 3.68
N ALA A 128 -20.27 26.92 4.07
CA ALA A 128 -19.55 27.61 5.16
C ALA A 128 -19.83 26.93 6.52
N PRO A 129 -18.86 26.88 7.45
CA PRO A 129 -19.09 26.36 8.80
C PRO A 129 -20.35 26.94 9.45
N GLY A 130 -21.18 26.06 10.02
CA GLY A 130 -22.47 26.39 10.66
C GLY A 130 -23.65 26.43 9.67
N SER A 131 -23.41 26.18 8.38
CA SER A 131 -24.46 25.95 7.40
C SER A 131 -24.83 24.47 7.31
N TYR A 132 -26.06 24.19 6.87
CA TYR A 132 -26.51 22.82 6.63
C TYR A 132 -25.65 22.10 5.57
N GLY A 133 -25.11 22.83 4.59
CA GLY A 133 -24.21 22.23 3.60
C GLY A 133 -22.86 21.82 4.16
N TYR A 134 -22.35 22.51 5.19
CA TYR A 134 -21.12 22.10 5.88
C TYR A 134 -21.32 20.84 6.73
N GLU A 135 -22.45 20.78 7.44
CA GLU A 135 -22.85 19.54 8.15
C GLU A 135 -23.03 18.37 7.19
N THR A 136 -23.63 18.61 6.01
CA THR A 136 -23.73 17.59 4.96
C THR A 136 -22.35 17.13 4.51
N VAL A 137 -21.37 18.04 4.37
CA VAL A 137 -19.98 17.65 4.05
C VAL A 137 -19.38 16.75 5.12
N LEU A 138 -19.55 17.08 6.40
CA LEU A 138 -19.09 16.22 7.51
C LEU A 138 -19.76 14.83 7.42
N HIS A 139 -21.08 14.79 7.22
CA HIS A 139 -21.84 13.55 7.09
C HIS A 139 -21.33 12.66 5.94
N GLU A 140 -21.19 13.22 4.74
CA GLU A 140 -20.76 12.43 3.58
C GLU A 140 -19.28 12.00 3.67
N ILE A 141 -18.40 12.78 4.30
CA ILE A 141 -17.02 12.32 4.59
C ILE A 141 -17.06 11.14 5.57
N GLY A 142 -17.96 11.14 6.56
CA GLY A 142 -18.18 10.01 7.46
C GLY A 142 -18.48 8.72 6.69
N HIS A 143 -19.42 8.76 5.74
CA HIS A 143 -19.69 7.64 4.84
C HIS A 143 -18.47 7.24 4.02
N ALA A 144 -17.78 8.21 3.39
CA ALA A 144 -16.58 7.95 2.61
C ALA A 144 -15.40 7.40 3.45
N LEU A 145 -15.50 7.42 4.78
CA LEU A 145 -14.56 6.79 5.71
C LEU A 145 -15.08 5.47 6.32
N GLY A 146 -16.26 5.01 5.93
CA GLY A 146 -16.83 3.73 6.36
C GLY A 146 -17.77 3.82 7.57
N LEU A 147 -18.28 5.01 7.88
CA LEU A 147 -19.38 5.16 8.84
C LEU A 147 -20.73 4.93 8.16
N GLU A 148 -21.69 4.36 8.88
CA GLU A 148 -23.09 4.22 8.44
C GLU A 148 -24.04 5.01 9.32
N HIS A 149 -25.31 5.15 8.90
CA HIS A 149 -26.30 5.83 9.71
C HIS A 149 -26.57 5.03 11.00
N PRO A 150 -26.85 5.70 12.13
CA PRO A 150 -27.12 5.05 13.41
C PRO A 150 -28.41 4.21 13.43
N HIS A 151 -29.24 4.28 12.39
CA HIS A 151 -30.47 3.51 12.24
C HIS A 151 -30.40 2.46 11.12
N ASP A 152 -29.25 2.32 10.46
CA ASP A 152 -28.97 1.31 9.44
C ASP A 152 -28.08 0.19 10.00
N GLY A 153 -27.62 -0.73 9.14
CA GLY A 153 -26.61 -1.73 9.49
C GLY A 153 -27.12 -2.97 10.22
N ASP A 154 -26.21 -3.65 10.91
CA ASP A 154 -26.54 -4.86 11.71
C ASP A 154 -27.08 -4.50 13.10
N THR A 155 -26.72 -3.32 13.62
CA THR A 155 -27.12 -2.78 14.93
C THR A 155 -27.51 -1.31 14.83
N THR A 156 -28.49 -0.88 15.62
CA THR A 156 -28.95 0.52 15.61
C THR A 156 -28.74 1.19 16.96
N LEU A 157 -28.54 2.50 16.96
CA LEU A 157 -28.39 3.30 18.15
C LEU A 157 -29.74 3.50 18.85
N ALA A 158 -29.73 3.57 20.18
CA ALA A 158 -30.93 3.90 20.94
C ALA A 158 -31.46 5.29 20.57
N ASP A 159 -32.78 5.42 20.39
CA ASP A 159 -33.45 6.65 19.89
C ASP A 159 -33.00 7.96 20.57
N HIS A 160 -32.66 7.91 21.86
CA HIS A 160 -32.26 9.10 22.64
C HIS A 160 -30.79 9.50 22.49
N LEU A 161 -30.01 8.70 21.75
CA LEU A 161 -28.62 8.94 21.41
C LEU A 161 -28.43 9.15 19.90
N ASP A 162 -29.46 8.88 19.09
CA ASP A 162 -29.48 9.21 17.66
C ASP A 162 -29.78 10.70 17.48
N ASP A 163 -28.78 11.54 17.72
CA ASP A 163 -28.86 13.00 17.59
C ASP A 163 -27.52 13.61 17.15
N GLN A 164 -27.56 14.90 16.81
CA GLN A 164 -26.41 15.65 16.28
C GLN A 164 -25.30 15.92 17.31
N GLU A 165 -25.52 15.68 18.61
CA GLU A 165 -24.46 15.79 19.63
C GLU A 165 -23.60 14.53 19.66
N HIS A 166 -24.21 13.37 19.37
CA HIS A 166 -23.53 12.09 19.37
C HIS A 166 -22.94 11.72 18.01
N THR A 167 -23.62 12.02 16.90
CA THR A 167 -23.12 11.67 15.57
C THR A 167 -23.65 12.62 14.48
N VAL A 168 -22.77 13.04 13.57
CA VAL A 168 -23.17 13.75 12.34
C VAL A 168 -23.87 12.81 11.35
N MET A 169 -23.81 11.50 11.57
CA MET A 169 -24.47 10.48 10.74
C MET A 169 -25.98 10.36 11.00
N THR A 170 -26.52 11.09 11.98
CA THR A 170 -27.96 11.08 12.27
C THR A 170 -28.78 11.78 11.18
N TYR A 171 -30.05 11.41 11.06
CA TYR A 171 -31.06 12.22 10.36
C TYR A 171 -31.91 13.08 11.31
N ASN A 172 -31.74 12.94 12.61
CA ASN A 172 -32.52 13.66 13.60
C ASN A 172 -31.98 15.07 13.81
N TYR A 173 -32.67 16.04 13.20
CA TYR A 173 -32.32 17.45 13.28
C TYR A 173 -32.81 18.10 14.58
N ALA A 174 -31.87 18.55 15.42
CA ALA A 174 -32.10 19.23 16.69
C ALA A 174 -32.34 20.75 16.56
N GLY A 175 -32.33 21.31 15.34
CA GLY A 175 -32.64 22.72 15.09
C GLY A 175 -31.43 23.64 14.92
N TYR A 176 -30.22 23.09 14.80
CA TYR A 176 -28.98 23.81 14.52
C TYR A 176 -28.09 22.96 13.60
N ASN A 177 -27.08 23.57 12.97
CA ASN A 177 -26.11 22.82 12.17
C ASN A 177 -24.78 22.75 12.90
N VAL A 178 -24.19 21.56 12.94
CA VAL A 178 -22.90 21.29 13.59
C VAL A 178 -21.72 21.74 12.73
N THR A 179 -20.59 21.97 13.38
CA THR A 179 -19.29 22.28 12.75
C THR A 179 -18.19 21.30 13.12
N GLU A 180 -18.48 20.40 14.05
CA GLU A 180 -17.52 19.47 14.64
C GLU A 180 -18.17 18.08 14.65
N LEU A 181 -17.34 17.05 14.76
CA LEU A 181 -17.79 15.66 14.85
C LEU A 181 -18.40 15.37 16.22
N GLY A 182 -19.42 14.51 16.24
CA GLY A 182 -20.06 14.04 17.46
C GLY A 182 -19.20 13.03 18.22
N THR A 183 -19.54 12.78 19.48
CA THR A 183 -18.74 11.89 20.34
C THR A 183 -18.61 10.45 19.83
N PHE A 184 -19.63 9.91 19.17
CA PHE A 184 -19.61 8.57 18.58
C PHE A 184 -18.92 8.53 17.22
N ASP A 185 -18.91 9.63 16.46
CA ASP A 185 -18.10 9.73 15.24
C ASP A 185 -16.62 9.59 15.58
N VAL A 186 -16.15 10.36 16.58
CA VAL A 186 -14.75 10.34 17.03
C VAL A 186 -14.36 8.94 17.54
N GLN A 187 -15.23 8.29 18.31
CA GLN A 187 -14.98 6.93 18.80
C GLN A 187 -14.94 5.90 17.66
N ALA A 188 -15.86 5.98 16.70
CA ALA A 188 -15.89 5.09 15.54
C ALA A 188 -14.67 5.29 14.63
N LEU A 189 -14.28 6.53 14.35
CA LEU A 189 -13.10 6.85 13.55
C LEU A 189 -11.80 6.45 14.24
N THR A 190 -11.71 6.65 15.56
CA THR A 190 -10.57 6.17 16.35
C THR A 190 -10.48 4.65 16.33
N HIS A 191 -11.61 3.95 16.40
CA HIS A 191 -11.67 2.49 16.27
C HIS A 191 -11.23 2.01 14.89
N LEU A 192 -11.61 2.73 13.83
CA LEU A 192 -11.24 2.35 12.46
C LEU A 192 -9.78 2.67 12.15
N TYR A 193 -9.31 3.88 12.45
CA TYR A 193 -8.07 4.44 11.93
C TYR A 193 -7.06 4.87 13.00
N GLY A 194 -7.34 4.56 14.27
CA GLY A 194 -6.47 4.91 15.39
C GLY A 194 -6.68 6.34 15.88
N GLU A 195 -6.03 6.67 16.99
CA GLU A 195 -6.06 8.01 17.57
C GLU A 195 -5.20 8.99 16.75
N THR A 196 -5.42 10.29 16.88
CA THR A 196 -4.59 11.34 16.22
C THR A 196 -3.09 11.22 16.49
N GLY A 197 -2.71 10.69 17.65
CA GLY A 197 -1.31 10.43 18.00
C GLY A 197 -0.63 9.36 17.13
N SER A 198 -1.41 8.53 16.42
CA SER A 198 -0.91 7.41 15.61
C SER A 198 -0.16 7.88 14.36
N THR A 199 -0.47 9.08 13.85
CA THR A 199 0.23 9.71 12.71
C THR A 199 1.30 10.72 13.17
N ALA A 200 1.62 10.77 14.46
CA ALA A 200 2.58 11.73 14.98
C ALA A 200 3.98 11.52 14.35
N GLY A 201 4.44 12.51 13.61
CA GLY A 201 5.72 12.46 12.88
C GLY A 201 5.58 12.13 11.39
N TRP A 202 4.37 11.78 10.94
CA TRP A 202 4.09 11.52 9.53
C TRP A 202 4.04 12.80 8.72
N ARG A 203 4.37 12.68 7.43
CA ARG A 203 4.11 13.71 6.41
C ARG A 203 3.62 13.01 5.15
N ALA A 204 2.41 13.34 4.71
CA ALA A 204 1.82 12.83 3.47
C ALA A 204 1.51 14.00 2.53
N TYR A 205 1.81 13.86 1.24
CA TYR A 205 1.53 14.88 0.21
C TYR A 205 1.62 14.31 -1.21
N ALA A 206 0.87 14.86 -2.16
CA ALA A 206 1.08 14.59 -3.58
C ALA A 206 2.24 15.42 -4.10
N ASN A 207 3.12 14.82 -4.90
CA ASN A 207 4.26 15.51 -5.51
C ASN A 207 3.94 15.99 -6.94
N THR A 208 4.83 16.77 -7.55
CA THR A 208 4.62 17.32 -8.90
C THR A 208 4.66 16.29 -10.04
N ALA A 209 5.12 15.08 -9.76
CA ALA A 209 5.08 13.94 -10.68
C ALA A 209 3.75 13.18 -10.61
N GLY A 210 2.88 13.50 -9.63
CA GLY A 210 1.61 12.82 -9.41
C GLY A 210 1.68 11.73 -8.34
N ASP A 211 2.86 11.33 -7.86
CA ASP A 211 2.95 10.30 -6.81
C ASP A 211 2.43 10.85 -5.47
N VAL A 212 1.75 10.00 -4.71
CA VAL A 212 1.50 10.21 -3.28
C VAL A 212 2.78 9.88 -2.52
N VAL A 213 3.27 10.80 -1.70
CA VAL A 213 4.48 10.57 -0.89
C VAL A 213 4.09 10.47 0.57
N ILE A 214 4.38 9.33 1.20
CA ILE A 214 4.18 9.07 2.63
C ILE A 214 5.54 8.96 3.29
N LYS A 215 5.76 9.73 4.34
CA LYS A 215 6.94 9.62 5.20
C LYS A 215 6.46 9.34 6.61
N ALA A 216 6.65 8.11 7.08
CA ALA A 216 6.29 7.70 8.44
C ALA A 216 7.27 8.26 9.47
N SER A 217 7.19 7.80 10.72
CA SER A 217 7.99 8.34 11.81
C SER A 217 9.35 7.62 11.93
N SER A 218 9.77 7.23 13.12
CA SER A 218 10.93 6.36 13.34
C SER A 218 10.57 5.29 14.38
N ARG A 219 9.30 4.90 14.38
CA ARG A 219 8.68 3.93 15.28
C ARG A 219 8.29 2.73 14.42
N ALA A 220 8.11 1.57 15.04
CA ALA A 220 7.49 0.43 14.37
C ALA A 220 6.03 0.75 14.01
N GLU A 221 5.71 0.77 12.72
CA GLU A 221 4.45 1.26 12.16
C GLU A 221 3.94 0.37 11.02
N THR A 222 2.62 0.31 10.85
CA THR A 222 2.02 -0.26 9.63
C THR A 222 1.65 0.89 8.70
N VAL A 223 2.18 0.86 7.47
CA VAL A 223 2.00 1.91 6.46
C VAL A 223 1.40 1.29 5.21
N LEU A 224 0.25 1.82 4.81
CA LEU A 224 -0.45 1.38 3.60
C LEU A 224 -0.32 2.46 2.54
N ALA A 225 0.02 2.05 1.32
CA ALA A 225 -0.08 2.90 0.16
C ALA A 225 -1.54 3.17 -0.23
N THR A 226 -1.70 4.12 -1.14
CA THR A 226 -3.01 4.56 -1.64
C THR A 226 -3.36 3.79 -2.90
N GLY A 227 -4.47 4.11 -3.57
CA GLY A 227 -4.80 3.49 -4.87
C GLY A 227 -4.10 4.11 -6.08
N GLN A 228 -3.02 4.85 -5.84
CA GLN A 228 -2.20 5.55 -6.84
C GLN A 228 -0.73 5.24 -6.54
N ASP A 229 0.14 5.44 -7.53
CA ASP A 229 1.60 5.34 -7.36
C ASP A 229 2.04 6.07 -6.07
N THR A 230 2.47 5.28 -5.08
CA THR A 230 2.80 5.76 -3.75
C THR A 230 4.28 5.53 -3.46
N LYS A 231 4.93 6.58 -2.95
CA LYS A 231 6.29 6.51 -2.43
C LYS A 231 6.28 6.53 -0.91
N ILE A 232 6.61 5.40 -0.29
CA ILE A 232 6.61 5.24 1.17
C ILE A 232 8.04 5.21 1.70
N TYR A 233 8.31 6.08 2.68
CA TYR A 233 9.52 6.01 3.50
C TYR A 233 9.12 5.70 4.95
N ALA A 234 9.29 4.45 5.38
CA ALA A 234 8.99 4.02 6.75
C ALA A 234 10.04 4.52 7.75
N ARG A 235 11.30 4.63 7.28
CA ARG A 235 12.50 5.22 7.90
C ARG A 235 13.15 4.33 8.94
N GLY A 236 12.44 3.93 9.98
CA GLY A 236 12.98 2.93 10.87
C GLY A 236 12.11 2.66 12.07
N GLY A 237 12.47 1.65 12.85
CA GLY A 237 11.44 0.85 13.52
C GLY A 237 11.33 -0.49 12.79
N GLU A 238 10.55 -1.42 13.32
CA GLU A 238 10.19 -2.65 12.60
C GLU A 238 8.86 -2.39 11.91
N ASP A 239 8.91 -2.04 10.63
CA ASP A 239 7.76 -1.53 9.90
C ASP A 239 7.09 -2.61 9.04
N THR A 240 5.78 -2.48 8.84
CA THR A 240 5.04 -3.25 7.83
C THR A 240 4.53 -2.29 6.77
N VAL A 241 5.02 -2.42 5.54
CA VAL A 241 4.68 -1.53 4.42
C VAL A 241 3.98 -2.33 3.32
N ILE A 242 2.83 -1.85 2.84
CA ILE A 242 2.01 -2.54 1.83
C ILE A 242 1.66 -1.56 0.69
N GLY A 243 2.07 -1.88 -0.55
CA GLY A 243 1.84 -1.08 -1.78
C GLY A 243 0.41 -1.17 -2.33
N ARG A 244 -0.19 -2.36 -2.32
CA ARG A 244 -1.55 -2.64 -2.84
C ARG A 244 -1.61 -2.69 -4.36
N GLU A 245 -2.07 -1.63 -5.02
CA GLU A 245 -2.24 -1.55 -6.45
C GLU A 245 -1.56 -0.27 -6.94
N ALA A 246 -1.07 -0.29 -8.19
CA ALA A 246 -0.26 0.75 -8.83
C ALA A 246 1.25 0.57 -8.62
N ASP A 247 2.06 1.41 -9.25
CA ASP A 247 3.51 1.19 -9.32
C ASP A 247 4.20 1.87 -8.13
N ASP A 248 4.33 1.15 -7.01
CA ASP A 248 4.79 1.73 -5.75
C ASP A 248 6.30 1.71 -5.56
N ARG A 249 6.77 2.58 -4.65
CA ARG A 249 8.17 2.64 -4.23
C ARG A 249 8.26 2.62 -2.71
N LEU A 250 8.62 1.47 -2.17
CA LEU A 250 8.57 1.17 -0.74
C LEU A 250 9.99 1.12 -0.17
N PHE A 251 10.25 1.91 0.86
CA PHE A 251 11.56 1.98 1.55
C PHE A 251 11.35 1.74 3.06
N GLY A 252 11.83 0.62 3.58
CA GLY A 252 11.76 0.26 5.01
C GLY A 252 12.64 1.18 5.85
N GLY A 253 13.92 1.18 5.55
CA GLY A 253 14.88 2.11 6.10
C GLY A 253 15.77 1.48 7.17
N GLY A 254 15.28 1.25 8.38
CA GLY A 254 16.15 0.78 9.45
C GLY A 254 15.41 0.07 10.58
N GLY A 255 15.70 -1.21 10.74
CA GLY A 255 14.99 -2.14 11.60
C GLY A 255 14.65 -3.38 10.79
N ALA A 256 13.95 -4.35 11.36
CA ALA A 256 13.52 -5.53 10.61
C ALA A 256 12.15 -5.25 9.99
N ASP A 257 12.15 -4.85 8.72
CA ASP A 257 10.97 -4.37 8.00
C ASP A 257 10.33 -5.49 7.16
N THR A 258 9.02 -5.43 6.99
CA THR A 258 8.28 -6.28 6.04
C THR A 258 7.64 -5.41 4.97
N LEU A 259 8.09 -5.55 3.72
CA LEU A 259 7.60 -4.80 2.57
C LEU A 259 6.85 -5.75 1.64
N THR A 260 5.61 -5.41 1.33
CA THR A 260 4.79 -6.08 0.31
C THR A 260 4.45 -5.11 -0.80
N GLY A 261 4.85 -5.41 -2.04
CA GLY A 261 4.53 -4.60 -3.23
C GLY A 261 3.03 -4.63 -3.52
N GLY A 262 2.56 -5.66 -4.22
CA GLY A 262 1.14 -5.84 -4.51
C GLY A 262 0.94 -6.11 -5.99
N TYR A 263 0.06 -5.36 -6.63
CA TYR A 263 -0.09 -5.31 -8.08
C TYR A 263 0.59 -4.07 -8.63
N GLY A 264 1.12 -4.15 -9.85
CA GLY A 264 1.90 -3.07 -10.45
C GLY A 264 3.39 -3.39 -10.45
N GLU A 265 4.15 -2.57 -11.16
CA GLU A 265 5.60 -2.66 -11.23
C GLU A 265 6.24 -1.94 -10.03
N ASP A 266 6.37 -2.68 -8.93
CA ASP A 266 6.84 -2.12 -7.67
C ASP A 266 8.37 -1.99 -7.58
N ARG A 267 8.83 -1.15 -6.64
CA ARG A 267 10.21 -1.14 -6.17
C ARG A 267 10.30 -1.23 -4.66
N LEU A 268 10.98 -2.24 -4.15
CA LEU A 268 11.12 -2.50 -2.72
C LEU A 268 12.57 -2.39 -2.29
N ALA A 269 12.82 -1.63 -1.21
CA ALA A 269 14.12 -1.52 -0.58
C ALA A 269 14.02 -1.70 0.94
N GLY A 270 14.61 -2.77 1.47
CA GLY A 270 14.61 -3.11 2.90
C GLY A 270 15.35 -2.06 3.71
N GLY A 271 16.66 -1.94 3.48
CA GLY A 271 17.47 -0.89 4.09
C GLY A 271 18.53 -1.46 5.00
N LYS A 272 18.34 -1.36 6.33
CA LYS A 272 19.25 -1.91 7.34
C LYS A 272 18.45 -2.79 8.28
N GLY A 273 19.01 -3.94 8.65
CA GLY A 273 18.32 -4.94 9.46
C GLY A 273 18.02 -6.16 8.61
N SER A 274 17.37 -7.16 9.19
CA SER A 274 16.92 -8.35 8.46
C SER A 274 15.49 -8.11 7.98
N ASP A 275 15.34 -7.89 6.69
CA ASP A 275 14.11 -7.46 6.05
C ASP A 275 13.43 -8.60 5.29
N VAL A 276 12.12 -8.47 5.12
CA VAL A 276 11.27 -9.38 4.33
C VAL A 276 10.66 -8.59 3.19
N LEU A 277 11.11 -8.84 1.97
CA LEU A 277 10.63 -8.17 0.75
C LEU A 277 9.86 -9.18 -0.09
N ILE A 278 8.57 -8.91 -0.29
CA ILE A 278 7.67 -9.74 -1.06
C ILE A 278 7.02 -8.85 -2.11
N GLY A 279 7.11 -9.17 -3.39
CA GLY A 279 6.36 -8.37 -4.38
C GLY A 279 5.27 -9.16 -5.05
N GLY A 280 4.99 -8.76 -6.28
CA GLY A 280 3.67 -8.90 -6.87
C GLY A 280 3.47 -10.07 -7.81
N LEU A 281 2.52 -9.89 -8.72
CA LEU A 281 2.35 -10.76 -9.89
C LEU A 281 2.98 -10.16 -11.17
N ASP A 282 3.45 -8.93 -11.09
CA ASP A 282 4.04 -8.13 -12.17
C ASP A 282 5.52 -7.86 -11.87
N GLU A 283 6.28 -7.42 -12.89
CA GLU A 283 7.74 -7.21 -12.80
C GLU A 283 8.10 -6.21 -11.70
N THR A 284 8.92 -6.65 -10.74
CA THR A 284 9.29 -5.86 -9.57
C THR A 284 10.82 -5.82 -9.40
N ASP A 285 11.36 -4.66 -9.01
CA ASP A 285 12.77 -4.50 -8.61
C ASP A 285 12.91 -4.57 -7.07
N TYR A 286 13.70 -5.52 -6.55
CA TYR A 286 13.93 -5.73 -5.12
C TYR A 286 15.38 -5.52 -4.71
N SER A 287 15.60 -4.88 -3.56
CA SER A 287 16.92 -4.73 -2.95
C SER A 287 16.85 -4.84 -1.42
N GLY A 288 17.56 -5.79 -0.82
CA GLY A 288 17.78 -5.82 0.63
C GLY A 288 18.69 -4.67 1.11
N ALA A 289 19.66 -4.32 0.28
CA ALA A 289 20.54 -3.14 0.37
C ALA A 289 21.68 -3.28 1.40
N TYR A 290 21.68 -2.49 2.48
CA TYR A 290 22.74 -2.53 3.51
C TYR A 290 22.26 -3.32 4.74
N GLY A 291 21.48 -4.38 4.47
CA GLY A 291 20.81 -5.24 5.43
C GLY A 291 21.76 -6.14 6.21
N GLU A 292 21.18 -6.89 7.13
CA GLU A 292 21.76 -8.17 7.59
C GLU A 292 21.10 -9.26 6.72
N ASP A 293 20.82 -10.45 7.26
CA ASP A 293 20.23 -11.54 6.47
C ASP A 293 18.79 -11.21 6.01
N ASP A 294 18.59 -11.02 4.70
CA ASP A 294 17.31 -10.63 4.11
C ASP A 294 16.58 -11.82 3.43
N PHE A 295 15.25 -11.73 3.38
CA PHE A 295 14.40 -12.65 2.61
C PHE A 295 13.69 -11.90 1.48
N LEU A 296 14.04 -12.24 0.24
CA LEU A 296 13.46 -11.63 -0.96
C LEU A 296 12.66 -12.65 -1.76
N LYS A 297 11.43 -12.28 -2.15
CA LYS A 297 10.55 -13.14 -2.94
C LYS A 297 9.82 -12.37 -4.06
N GLY A 298 10.14 -12.71 -5.30
CA GLY A 298 9.56 -12.12 -6.52
C GLY A 298 8.09 -12.48 -6.76
N ASN A 299 7.70 -13.71 -6.42
CA ASN A 299 6.39 -14.32 -6.71
C ASN A 299 6.15 -14.54 -8.21
N GLY A 300 5.74 -13.52 -8.96
CA GLY A 300 5.54 -13.61 -10.40
C GLY A 300 5.88 -12.30 -11.08
N GLY A 301 6.33 -12.36 -12.33
CA GLY A 301 6.87 -11.19 -13.01
C GLY A 301 8.22 -11.52 -13.62
N ARG A 302 8.92 -10.54 -14.18
CA ARG A 302 10.32 -10.70 -14.58
C ARG A 302 11.17 -9.95 -13.57
N ASP A 303 11.46 -10.59 -12.46
CA ASP A 303 11.94 -9.85 -11.28
C ASP A 303 13.45 -9.68 -11.27
N THR A 304 13.92 -8.59 -10.65
CA THR A 304 15.35 -8.42 -10.31
C THR A 304 15.49 -8.36 -8.80
N LEU A 305 16.16 -9.35 -8.21
CA LEU A 305 16.38 -9.46 -6.77
C LEU A 305 17.86 -9.23 -6.46
N PHE A 306 18.16 -8.28 -5.59
CA PHE A 306 19.49 -8.02 -5.05
C PHE A 306 19.48 -8.18 -3.52
N GLY A 307 20.15 -9.20 -2.99
CA GLY A 307 20.24 -9.45 -1.55
C GLY A 307 20.94 -8.30 -0.85
N GLY A 308 22.23 -8.13 -1.10
CA GLY A 308 23.01 -7.00 -0.60
C GLY A 308 24.12 -7.44 0.32
N GLN A 309 24.02 -7.13 1.60
CA GLN A 309 24.96 -7.59 2.62
C GLN A 309 24.23 -8.55 3.55
N GLY A 310 24.89 -9.61 4.01
CA GLY A 310 24.28 -10.61 4.90
C GLY A 310 24.06 -11.93 4.18
N ASP A 311 23.71 -12.98 4.94
CA ASP A 311 23.43 -14.30 4.37
C ASP A 311 21.98 -14.33 3.88
N ASP A 312 21.76 -14.02 2.60
CA ASP A 312 20.45 -13.74 2.05
C ASP A 312 19.73 -14.98 1.50
N ARG A 313 18.40 -14.89 1.44
CA ARG A 313 17.56 -15.88 0.77
C ARG A 313 16.70 -15.25 -0.31
N LEU A 314 17.01 -15.56 -1.57
CA LEU A 314 16.30 -15.04 -2.73
C LEU A 314 15.49 -16.14 -3.42
N ILE A 315 14.23 -15.82 -3.73
CA ILE A 315 13.32 -16.68 -4.50
C ILE A 315 12.70 -15.86 -5.62
N GLY A 316 13.08 -16.11 -6.89
CA GLY A 316 12.49 -15.43 -8.05
C GLY A 316 11.00 -15.75 -8.18
N GLY A 317 10.69 -17.02 -8.42
CA GLY A 317 9.32 -17.51 -8.43
C GLY A 317 8.85 -17.89 -9.83
N ASN A 318 7.98 -17.09 -10.43
CA ASN A 318 7.44 -17.38 -11.75
C ASN A 318 7.75 -16.27 -12.75
N GLY A 319 8.66 -16.57 -13.66
CA GLY A 319 9.01 -15.70 -14.77
C GLY A 319 10.49 -15.80 -15.04
N LYS A 320 11.11 -14.78 -15.62
CA LYS A 320 12.53 -14.88 -16.01
C LYS A 320 13.36 -14.00 -15.12
N ASP A 321 13.72 -14.52 -13.98
CA ASP A 321 14.19 -13.70 -12.88
C ASP A 321 15.71 -13.52 -12.93
N ARG A 322 16.19 -12.41 -12.37
CA ARG A 322 17.61 -12.12 -12.19
C ARG A 322 17.90 -12.02 -10.69
N LEU A 323 18.72 -12.92 -10.18
CA LEU A 323 19.04 -13.00 -8.75
C LEU A 323 20.52 -12.68 -8.57
N VAL A 324 20.82 -11.69 -7.74
CA VAL A 324 22.16 -11.31 -7.27
C VAL A 324 22.16 -11.48 -5.76
N GLY A 325 22.98 -12.38 -5.23
CA GLY A 325 23.13 -12.58 -3.79
C GLY A 325 23.78 -11.35 -3.14
N GLY A 326 25.10 -11.22 -3.31
CA GLY A 326 25.87 -10.07 -2.86
C GLY A 326 26.95 -10.48 -1.87
N GLU A 327 27.24 -9.60 -0.90
CA GLU A 327 28.17 -9.93 0.17
C GLU A 327 27.51 -10.86 1.19
N GLY A 328 27.87 -12.14 1.21
CA GLY A 328 27.32 -13.10 2.17
C GLY A 328 27.42 -14.52 1.64
N SER A 329 26.94 -15.49 2.41
CA SER A 329 26.70 -16.85 1.90
C SER A 329 25.22 -17.02 1.57
N ASP A 330 24.84 -16.79 0.32
CA ASP A 330 23.43 -16.68 -0.07
C ASP A 330 22.82 -17.99 -0.56
N VAL A 331 21.49 -18.04 -0.47
CA VAL A 331 20.66 -19.14 -0.96
C VAL A 331 19.68 -18.65 -2.01
N LEU A 332 19.95 -19.01 -3.26
CA LEU A 332 19.23 -18.56 -4.44
C LEU A 332 18.31 -19.67 -4.99
N THR A 333 17.09 -19.30 -5.35
CA THR A 333 16.11 -20.18 -6.00
C THR A 333 15.47 -19.43 -7.17
N GLY A 334 15.70 -19.89 -8.40
CA GLY A 334 15.16 -19.24 -9.59
C GLY A 334 13.64 -19.43 -9.68
N GLY A 335 13.20 -20.68 -9.64
CA GLY A 335 11.79 -21.05 -9.69
C GLY A 335 11.39 -21.66 -11.03
N LYS A 336 10.54 -20.96 -11.79
CA LYS A 336 10.00 -21.44 -13.07
C LYS A 336 10.42 -20.50 -14.19
N HIS A 337 10.76 -21.12 -15.32
CA HIS A 337 11.25 -20.49 -16.56
C HIS A 337 12.75 -20.21 -16.47
N ALA A 338 13.30 -19.46 -17.41
CA ALA A 338 14.74 -19.30 -17.54
C ALA A 338 15.21 -18.17 -16.63
N ASP A 339 15.92 -18.52 -15.58
CA ASP A 339 16.44 -17.57 -14.60
C ASP A 339 17.94 -17.31 -14.80
N VAL A 340 18.42 -16.17 -14.29
CA VAL A 340 19.84 -15.81 -14.31
C VAL A 340 20.32 -15.56 -12.88
N PHE A 341 21.27 -16.37 -12.44
CA PHE A 341 21.99 -16.17 -11.18
C PHE A 341 23.26 -15.37 -11.49
N VAL A 342 23.33 -14.16 -10.96
CA VAL A 342 24.37 -13.18 -11.28
C VAL A 342 25.36 -13.13 -10.12
N PHE A 343 26.61 -13.39 -10.44
CA PHE A 343 27.76 -13.30 -9.55
C PHE A 343 28.61 -12.09 -9.90
N VAL A 344 28.92 -11.28 -8.90
CA VAL A 344 29.70 -10.05 -8.98
C VAL A 344 30.96 -10.17 -8.12
N SER A 345 31.84 -9.15 -8.19
CA SER A 345 33.08 -9.15 -7.40
C SER A 345 32.91 -9.17 -5.87
N ALA A 346 31.71 -8.84 -5.38
CA ALA A 346 31.38 -8.93 -3.95
C ALA A 346 31.35 -10.38 -3.44
N ASP A 347 30.95 -11.31 -4.31
CA ASP A 347 30.67 -12.72 -3.97
C ASP A 347 31.95 -13.60 -3.93
N TYR A 348 33.14 -13.00 -4.11
CA TYR A 348 34.41 -13.75 -4.20
C TYR A 348 34.86 -14.43 -2.92
N TRP A 349 34.27 -14.05 -1.80
CA TRP A 349 34.81 -14.32 -0.47
C TRP A 349 33.99 -15.34 0.31
N GLU A 350 32.89 -15.82 -0.25
CA GLU A 350 31.91 -16.65 0.45
C GLU A 350 31.31 -17.72 -0.50
N ASP A 351 30.69 -18.75 0.08
CA ASP A 351 30.11 -19.87 -0.66
C ASP A 351 28.63 -19.64 -0.94
N GLU A 352 28.20 -20.02 -2.13
CA GLU A 352 26.88 -19.65 -2.67
C GLU A 352 26.06 -20.89 -3.03
N VAL A 353 24.76 -20.89 -2.75
CA VAL A 353 23.90 -22.06 -2.98
C VAL A 353 22.76 -21.75 -3.93
N ILE A 354 22.75 -22.39 -5.09
CA ILE A 354 21.61 -22.40 -6.02
C ILE A 354 20.83 -23.71 -5.83
N THR A 355 19.56 -23.60 -5.43
CA THR A 355 18.79 -24.76 -4.97
C THR A 355 18.04 -25.52 -6.06
N ASP A 356 17.84 -24.92 -7.24
CA ASP A 356 16.99 -25.49 -8.30
C ASP A 356 17.50 -25.30 -9.74
N PHE A 357 18.81 -25.07 -9.89
CA PHE A 357 19.46 -24.85 -11.19
C PHE A 357 19.07 -25.90 -12.25
N GLY A 358 18.83 -25.44 -13.47
CA GLY A 358 18.43 -26.23 -14.63
C GLY A 358 16.91 -26.30 -14.83
N ARG A 359 16.11 -25.57 -14.05
CA ARG A 359 14.65 -25.54 -14.16
C ARG A 359 14.14 -24.45 -15.10
N GLY A 360 14.33 -24.68 -16.40
CA GLY A 360 13.78 -23.79 -17.42
C GLY A 360 14.84 -23.11 -18.28
N ASP A 361 16.02 -23.74 -18.40
CA ASP A 361 17.18 -23.26 -19.14
C ASP A 361 17.92 -22.08 -18.47
N ASP A 362 18.15 -22.22 -17.16
CA ASP A 362 18.84 -21.23 -16.32
C ASP A 362 20.29 -20.96 -16.74
N ARG A 363 20.80 -19.80 -16.35
CA ARG A 363 22.18 -19.36 -16.60
C ARG A 363 22.84 -18.79 -15.36
N ILE A 364 24.16 -18.91 -15.33
CA ILE A 364 25.03 -18.25 -14.35
C ILE A 364 25.76 -17.12 -15.08
N GLU A 365 25.61 -15.89 -14.61
CA GLU A 365 26.28 -14.71 -15.15
C GLU A 365 27.40 -14.28 -14.21
N PHE A 366 28.64 -14.21 -14.69
CA PHE A 366 29.74 -13.56 -14.00
C PHE A 366 29.87 -12.14 -14.56
N SER A 367 29.41 -11.14 -13.80
CA SER A 367 29.33 -9.75 -14.23
C SER A 367 30.36 -8.88 -13.52
N ASP A 368 31.18 -8.14 -14.29
CA ASP A 368 32.26 -7.30 -13.75
C ASP A 368 33.23 -8.07 -12.82
N THR A 369 33.50 -9.34 -13.16
CA THR A 369 34.41 -10.22 -12.42
C THR A 369 35.73 -10.45 -13.16
N SER A 370 36.65 -11.20 -12.55
CA SER A 370 37.90 -11.68 -13.15
C SER A 370 37.75 -13.02 -13.86
N VAL A 371 36.54 -13.60 -13.83
CA VAL A 371 36.18 -14.81 -14.57
C VAL A 371 35.72 -14.35 -15.94
N GLU A 372 36.53 -14.56 -16.97
CA GLU A 372 36.28 -14.01 -18.31
C GLU A 372 35.79 -15.09 -19.29
N GLU A 373 36.04 -16.37 -18.99
CA GLU A 373 35.63 -17.48 -19.85
C GLU A 373 35.33 -18.77 -19.07
N PHE A 374 34.64 -19.71 -19.72
CA PHE A 374 34.30 -21.01 -19.13
C PHE A 374 35.54 -21.81 -18.70
N GLY A 375 36.70 -21.55 -19.32
CA GLY A 375 37.97 -22.17 -18.96
C GLY A 375 38.51 -21.78 -17.59
N ASP A 376 38.02 -20.69 -17.00
CA ASP A 376 38.42 -20.21 -15.68
C ASP A 376 37.74 -21.00 -14.54
N LEU A 377 36.71 -21.78 -14.85
CA LEU A 377 35.90 -22.50 -13.88
C LEU A 377 36.42 -23.92 -13.60
N THR A 378 36.38 -24.32 -12.34
CA THR A 378 36.60 -25.72 -11.92
C THR A 378 35.27 -26.34 -11.52
N ILE A 379 34.85 -27.40 -12.22
CA ILE A 379 33.56 -28.04 -11.99
C ILE A 379 33.78 -29.43 -11.40
N THR A 380 33.20 -29.69 -10.23
CA THR A 380 33.27 -30.99 -9.56
C THR A 380 31.88 -31.50 -9.15
N GLN A 381 31.76 -32.81 -8.96
CA GLN A 381 30.54 -33.47 -8.50
C GLN A 381 30.80 -34.08 -7.14
N VAL A 382 30.03 -33.66 -6.14
CA VAL A 382 30.19 -34.10 -4.74
C VAL A 382 28.82 -34.41 -4.16
N ASN A 383 28.63 -35.64 -3.67
CA ASN A 383 27.41 -36.07 -2.96
C ASN A 383 26.06 -35.85 -3.70
N GLY A 384 26.08 -35.74 -5.03
CA GLY A 384 24.87 -35.48 -5.83
C GLY A 384 24.62 -34.00 -6.15
N ASN A 385 25.55 -33.13 -5.78
CA ASN A 385 25.55 -31.70 -6.11
C ASN A 385 26.71 -31.39 -7.08
N THR A 386 26.59 -30.29 -7.82
CA THR A 386 27.68 -29.73 -8.63
C THR A 386 28.31 -28.57 -7.89
N LEU A 387 29.63 -28.54 -7.77
CA LEU A 387 30.38 -27.42 -7.21
C LEU A 387 31.16 -26.72 -8.33
N ILE A 388 31.02 -25.41 -8.42
CA ILE A 388 31.73 -24.55 -9.38
C ILE A 388 32.70 -23.68 -8.57
N GLY A 389 33.99 -24.02 -8.62
CA GLY A 389 35.05 -23.14 -8.13
C GLY A 389 35.39 -22.08 -9.17
N PHE A 390 35.33 -20.81 -8.77
CA PHE A 390 35.52 -19.66 -9.68
C PHE A 390 36.54 -18.64 -9.16
N PHE A 391 36.75 -18.56 -7.84
CA PHE A 391 37.82 -17.73 -7.25
C PHE A 391 38.30 -18.28 -5.89
N GLY A 392 39.62 -18.41 -5.73
CA GLY A 392 40.20 -18.81 -4.44
C GLY A 392 39.76 -20.20 -3.97
N SER A 393 39.16 -20.27 -2.78
CA SER A 393 38.64 -21.49 -2.16
C SER A 393 37.12 -21.55 -2.09
N HIS A 394 36.42 -20.55 -2.64
CA HIS A 394 34.98 -20.45 -2.56
C HIS A 394 34.30 -21.02 -3.81
N GLU A 395 33.11 -21.56 -3.61
CA GLU A 395 32.41 -22.35 -4.62
C GLU A 395 30.92 -21.97 -4.70
N ILE A 396 30.35 -22.11 -5.89
CA ILE A 396 28.90 -22.12 -6.10
C ILE A 396 28.43 -23.58 -6.07
N GLU A 397 27.57 -23.92 -5.12
CA GLU A 397 26.89 -25.21 -5.04
C GLU A 397 25.57 -25.18 -5.80
N LEU A 398 25.46 -26.01 -6.83
CA LEU A 398 24.19 -26.34 -7.48
C LEU A 398 23.59 -27.59 -6.82
N THR A 399 22.64 -27.38 -5.90
CA THR A 399 22.04 -28.46 -5.11
C THR A 399 21.27 -29.42 -6.01
N GLY A 400 21.60 -30.71 -5.96
CA GLY A 400 20.90 -31.76 -6.70
C GLY A 400 21.06 -31.73 -8.23
N TYR A 401 21.80 -30.77 -8.79
CA TYR A 401 22.12 -30.75 -10.22
C TYR A 401 23.26 -31.73 -10.50
N THR A 402 23.01 -32.70 -11.37
CA THR A 402 24.02 -33.69 -11.82
C THR A 402 24.23 -33.66 -13.34
N GLY A 403 23.75 -32.61 -14.01
CA GLY A 403 23.88 -32.42 -15.45
C GLY A 403 25.32 -32.06 -15.85
N THR A 404 25.62 -32.13 -17.14
CA THR A 404 26.90 -31.63 -17.67
C THR A 404 26.76 -30.15 -17.99
N LEU A 405 27.51 -29.31 -17.27
CA LEU A 405 27.64 -27.90 -17.57
C LEU A 405 28.51 -27.69 -18.82
N THR A 406 28.12 -26.70 -19.62
CA THR A 406 28.78 -26.27 -20.87
C THR A 406 28.78 -24.76 -20.91
N GLU A 407 29.57 -24.17 -21.80
CA GLU A 407 29.67 -22.71 -22.01
C GLU A 407 28.29 -22.03 -22.21
N ASP A 408 27.31 -22.70 -22.81
CA ASP A 408 25.95 -22.16 -23.02
C ASP A 408 25.18 -21.85 -21.72
N HIS A 409 25.60 -22.41 -20.59
CA HIS A 409 25.02 -22.16 -19.27
C HIS A 409 25.59 -20.90 -18.61
N PHE A 410 26.60 -20.27 -19.22
CA PHE A 410 27.34 -19.17 -18.62
C PHE A 410 27.26 -17.90 -19.46
N LEU A 411 27.29 -16.77 -18.77
CA LEU A 411 27.49 -15.44 -19.34
C LEU A 411 28.69 -14.81 -18.64
N PHE A 412 29.57 -14.16 -19.39
CA PHE A 412 30.73 -13.44 -18.87
C PHE A 412 30.62 -12.00 -19.42
N THR A 413 30.29 -11.04 -18.56
CA THR A 413 29.87 -9.68 -18.97
C THR A 413 30.66 -8.56 -18.34
#